data_AF-A0A376ED84-F1
#
_entry.id   AF-A0A376ED84-F1
#
_cell.length_a   1.000
_cell.length_b   1.000
_cell.length_c   1.000
_cell.angle_alpha   90.00
_cell.angle_beta   90.00
_cell.angle_gamma   90.00
#
_symmetry.space_group_name_H-M   'P 1'
#
loop_
_entity.id
_entity.type
_entity.pdbx_description
1 polymer ?
#
loop_
_entity_poly.entity_id
_entity_poly.type
_entity_poly.pdbx_seq_one_letter_code
_entity_poly.pdbx_strand_id
1 'polypeptide(L)'
;MIKNVHIKAYQMGLVFKNRNLIEVLKEGNHYVFGNKSVEIYEMKSRFEAGEDLPILLKNETLKNLLETVEAKDGEIILVHENGIFKDVLTVGQYAFWMGMVNREFQKIDLTNIEIPEGISKTILENIKVKSFVRKFLVPHHHKGLLLIDGKLTQILESGIYSFWNNDVSVEVKLIDPNYEVKSQFGTHENGAALLKNETLKSLLKIVEVKDGEIILLYENGTLKDVLNVGQYAFWMDITERTFQKVDLTKVEITEDIPNTILENSRLRHYVRKFIVPNQYKGLLIIGGKLVNTLEAGTYSFWNNEISIDVNTVDMRMQQMEIAGQELLTKDKAMLRINFYVSFQVQSIEKALMENKEYDKQLYILMQLALREFVGALTLDELLLKKDSVGKEILENLGGKAGDLGIRAFDAGIRDVILTGEMKEIMNQVLIAEKKAQANSIMRREETASTRSLLNTAKLMEENEVLWKLKEMEYMEKIAEKIGDITVSGNSNIVSQLKEIFTK
;
A
#
# COMPACT_ATOMS: atom_id res chain seq x y z
N MET A 1 95.55 -25.68 40.81
CA MET A 1 94.31 -26.38 41.21
C MET A 1 93.87 -27.25 40.03
N ILE A 2 93.63 -28.55 40.25
CA ILE A 2 93.15 -29.50 39.23
C ILE A 2 91.65 -29.67 39.48
N LYS A 3 90.82 -29.52 38.45
CA LYS A 3 89.38 -29.80 38.53
C LYS A 3 89.09 -31.05 37.72
N ASN A 4 88.43 -32.03 38.32
CA ASN A 4 87.91 -33.20 37.61
C ASN A 4 86.50 -32.86 37.12
N VAL A 5 86.26 -33.00 35.82
CA VAL A 5 84.96 -32.74 35.20
C VAL A 5 84.50 -34.01 34.50
N HIS A 6 83.33 -34.49 34.91
CA HIS A 6 82.69 -35.65 34.31
C HIS A 6 81.66 -35.19 33.28
N ILE A 7 81.92 -35.49 32.01
CA ILE A 7 80.98 -35.25 30.92
C ILE A 7 80.15 -36.51 30.72
N LYS A 8 78.84 -36.42 30.97
CA LYS A 8 77.91 -37.55 30.83
C LYS A 8 77.64 -37.86 29.36
N ALA A 9 77.07 -39.02 29.10
CA ALA A 9 76.50 -39.34 27.79
C ALA A 9 75.57 -38.22 27.31
N TYR A 10 75.65 -37.89 26.02
CA TYR A 10 74.89 -36.81 25.36
C TYR A 10 75.20 -35.40 25.83
N GLN A 11 76.33 -35.20 26.52
CA GLN A 11 76.85 -33.88 26.87
C GLN A 11 78.17 -33.61 26.15
N MET A 12 78.46 -32.32 25.96
CA MET A 12 79.73 -31.84 25.45
C MET A 12 80.29 -30.78 26.39
N GLY A 13 81.56 -30.92 26.79
CA GLY A 13 82.25 -29.93 27.62
C GLY A 13 83.03 -28.94 26.76
N LEU A 14 82.83 -27.65 26.93
CA LEU A 14 83.65 -26.61 26.30
C LEU A 14 84.59 -26.00 27.33
N VAL A 15 85.90 -26.04 27.06
CA VAL A 15 86.94 -25.55 27.97
C VAL A 15 87.41 -24.16 27.54
N PHE A 16 87.20 -23.20 28.42
CA PHE A 16 87.56 -21.80 28.22
C PHE A 16 88.76 -21.41 29.06
N LYS A 17 89.62 -20.53 28.53
CA LYS A 17 90.62 -19.79 29.33
C LYS A 17 90.71 -18.38 28.79
N ASN A 18 90.56 -17.41 29.69
CA ASN A 18 90.44 -15.99 29.37
C ASN A 18 89.37 -15.73 28.28
N ARG A 19 88.17 -16.35 28.43
CA ARG A 19 87.03 -16.29 27.49
C ARG A 19 87.24 -16.87 26.09
N ASN A 20 88.41 -17.41 25.79
CA ASN A 20 88.66 -18.11 24.52
C ASN A 20 88.42 -19.62 24.67
N LEU A 21 87.70 -20.20 23.72
CA LEU A 21 87.51 -21.65 23.62
C LEU A 21 88.82 -22.32 23.19
N ILE A 22 89.35 -23.21 24.05
CA ILE A 22 90.61 -23.92 23.80
C ILE A 22 90.36 -25.35 23.37
N GLU A 23 89.36 -26.02 23.97
CA GLU A 23 89.19 -27.47 23.81
C GLU A 23 87.73 -27.88 23.96
N VAL A 24 87.35 -28.94 23.23
CA VAL A 24 86.02 -29.57 23.26
C VAL A 24 86.18 -30.98 23.82
N LEU A 25 85.58 -31.25 24.97
CA LEU A 25 85.64 -32.51 25.70
C LEU A 25 84.42 -33.38 25.38
N LYS A 26 84.67 -34.57 24.87
CA LYS A 26 83.65 -35.61 24.64
C LYS A 26 83.31 -36.34 25.93
N GLU A 27 82.33 -37.25 25.89
CA GLU A 27 81.94 -38.09 27.03
C GLU A 27 83.14 -38.75 27.72
N GLY A 28 83.18 -38.69 29.06
CA GLY A 28 84.26 -39.26 29.87
C GLY A 28 84.68 -38.40 31.07
N ASN A 29 85.69 -38.89 31.80
CA ASN A 29 86.33 -38.16 32.90
C ASN A 29 87.52 -37.35 32.38
N HIS A 30 87.50 -36.04 32.60
CA HIS A 30 88.54 -35.13 32.12
C HIS A 30 89.14 -34.31 33.26
N TYR A 31 90.46 -34.16 33.25
CA TYR A 31 91.18 -33.33 34.20
C TYR A 31 91.52 -31.98 33.56
N VAL A 32 90.95 -30.91 34.11
CA VAL A 32 91.19 -29.55 33.64
C VAL A 32 92.13 -28.82 34.60
N PHE A 33 93.24 -28.33 34.05
CA PHE A 33 94.36 -27.75 34.80
C PHE A 33 94.39 -26.22 34.72
N GLY A 34 94.60 -25.57 35.87
CA GLY A 34 94.88 -24.13 35.95
C GLY A 34 93.63 -23.24 35.96
N ASN A 35 93.75 -22.01 35.45
CA ASN A 35 92.67 -21.01 35.41
C ASN A 35 91.73 -21.21 34.20
N LYS A 36 91.28 -22.45 33.98
CA LYS A 36 90.35 -22.82 32.91
C LYS A 36 88.94 -23.02 33.51
N SER A 37 87.90 -22.59 32.81
CA SER A 37 86.50 -22.90 33.11
C SER A 37 85.97 -23.95 32.13
N VAL A 38 85.01 -24.76 32.56
CA VAL A 38 84.34 -25.75 31.72
C VAL A 38 82.85 -25.51 31.77
N GLU A 39 82.24 -25.40 30.60
CA GLU A 39 80.80 -25.30 30.43
C GLU A 39 80.29 -26.58 29.79
N ILE A 40 79.21 -27.14 30.34
CA ILE A 40 78.66 -28.43 29.89
C ILE A 40 77.35 -28.15 29.15
N TYR A 41 77.25 -28.66 27.93
CA TYR A 41 76.12 -28.46 27.03
C TYR A 41 75.42 -29.78 26.76
N GLU A 42 74.10 -29.78 26.75
CA GLU A 42 73.32 -30.94 26.33
C GLU A 42 73.19 -30.97 24.81
N MET A 43 73.61 -32.07 24.18
CA MET A 43 73.60 -32.21 22.72
C MET A 43 72.18 -32.32 22.13
N LYS A 44 71.18 -32.61 22.97
CA LYS A 44 69.76 -32.66 22.57
C LYS A 44 69.13 -31.27 22.46
N SER A 45 69.71 -30.28 23.11
CA SER A 45 69.17 -28.91 23.17
C SER A 45 69.86 -28.02 22.12
N ARG A 46 69.29 -26.83 21.91
CA ARG A 46 69.96 -25.77 21.14
C ARG A 46 71.29 -25.40 21.80
N PHE A 47 72.30 -25.09 21.00
CA PHE A 47 73.56 -24.58 21.53
C PHE A 47 73.40 -23.09 21.89
N GLU A 48 73.41 -22.80 23.19
CA GLU A 48 73.30 -21.45 23.75
C GLU A 48 74.49 -21.18 24.66
N ALA A 49 75.54 -20.59 24.10
CA ALA A 49 76.75 -20.28 24.84
C ALA A 49 76.71 -18.87 25.45
N GLY A 50 77.45 -18.69 26.55
CA GLY A 50 77.61 -17.37 27.18
C GLY A 50 78.49 -16.40 26.40
N GLU A 51 79.30 -16.91 25.46
CA GLU A 51 80.19 -16.13 24.58
C GLU A 51 79.61 -16.06 23.15
N ASP A 52 79.97 -15.02 22.39
CA ASP A 52 79.45 -14.80 21.03
C ASP A 52 79.73 -15.98 20.09
N LEU A 53 78.67 -16.51 19.47
CA LEU A 53 78.72 -17.67 18.57
C LEU A 53 79.77 -17.53 17.45
N PRO A 54 79.92 -16.38 16.76
CA PRO A 54 80.99 -16.19 15.76
C PRO A 54 82.42 -16.36 16.31
N ILE A 55 82.65 -16.07 17.60
CA ILE A 55 83.95 -16.24 18.24
C ILE A 55 84.22 -17.74 18.49
N LEU A 56 83.20 -18.47 18.93
CA LEU A 56 83.28 -19.91 19.21
C LEU A 56 83.47 -20.74 17.94
N LEU A 57 82.83 -20.34 16.84
CA LEU A 57 82.93 -21.00 15.54
C LEU A 57 84.31 -20.85 14.87
N LYS A 58 85.22 -20.03 15.42
CA LYS A 58 86.65 -20.02 14.99
C LYS A 58 87.36 -21.33 15.33
N ASN A 59 86.84 -22.10 16.29
CA ASN A 59 87.35 -23.42 16.61
C ASN A 59 86.77 -24.46 15.64
N GLU A 60 87.60 -24.98 14.73
CA GLU A 60 87.18 -25.94 13.69
C GLU A 60 86.57 -27.23 14.28
N THR A 61 87.02 -27.67 15.45
CA THR A 61 86.46 -28.85 16.13
C THR A 61 85.01 -28.62 16.55
N LEU A 62 84.70 -27.44 17.11
CA LEU A 62 83.33 -27.09 17.50
C LEU A 62 82.45 -26.83 16.27
N LYS A 63 82.97 -26.13 15.26
CA LYS A 63 82.26 -25.84 14.02
C LYS A 63 81.80 -27.11 13.30
N ASN A 64 82.64 -28.15 13.26
CA ASN A 64 82.30 -29.44 12.67
C ASN A 64 81.31 -30.28 13.49
N LEU A 65 80.93 -29.84 14.69
CA LEU A 65 79.93 -30.50 15.55
C LEU A 65 78.60 -29.74 15.59
N LEU A 66 78.55 -28.54 15.02
CA LEU A 66 77.38 -27.66 15.03
C LEU A 66 76.88 -27.40 13.60
N GLU A 67 75.57 -27.49 13.41
CA GLU A 67 74.88 -26.94 12.25
C GLU A 67 74.43 -25.53 12.60
N THR A 68 74.91 -24.54 11.85
CA THR A 68 74.57 -23.14 12.07
C THR A 68 73.47 -22.71 11.12
N VAL A 69 72.45 -22.06 11.66
CA VAL A 69 71.31 -21.56 10.90
C VAL A 69 71.14 -20.09 11.20
N GLU A 70 71.00 -19.28 10.16
CA GLU A 70 70.81 -17.83 10.25
C GLU A 70 69.45 -17.47 9.66
N ALA A 71 68.67 -16.73 10.44
CA ALA A 71 67.43 -16.08 10.03
C ALA A 71 67.67 -14.58 9.92
N LYS A 72 67.44 -14.02 8.73
CA LYS A 72 67.58 -12.58 8.49
C LYS A 72 66.32 -11.83 8.92
N ASP A 73 66.40 -10.50 8.87
CA ASP A 73 65.22 -9.67 9.06
C ASP A 73 64.14 -10.00 8.03
N GLY A 74 62.88 -10.06 8.47
CA GLY A 74 61.76 -10.54 7.65
C GLY A 74 61.74 -12.04 7.36
N GLU A 75 62.61 -12.85 7.96
CA GLU A 75 62.61 -14.31 7.82
C GLU A 75 62.30 -15.01 9.16
N ILE A 76 61.65 -16.17 9.08
CA ILE A 76 61.58 -17.13 10.18
C ILE A 76 62.02 -18.51 9.72
N ILE A 77 62.41 -19.34 10.67
CA ILE A 77 62.82 -20.72 10.39
C ILE A 77 62.01 -21.66 11.25
N LEU A 78 61.24 -22.54 10.59
CA LEU A 78 60.54 -23.62 11.27
C LEU A 78 61.51 -24.77 11.50
N VAL A 79 61.69 -25.14 12.77
CA VAL A 79 62.55 -26.25 13.18
C VAL A 79 61.68 -27.49 13.33
N HIS A 80 61.96 -28.50 12.51
CA HIS A 80 61.36 -29.82 12.62
C HIS A 80 62.40 -30.79 13.18
N GLU A 81 62.05 -31.52 14.22
CA GLU A 81 62.87 -32.61 14.76
C GLU A 81 62.19 -33.94 14.46
N ASN A 82 62.88 -34.80 13.70
CA ASN A 82 62.35 -36.08 13.22
C ASN A 82 60.98 -35.94 12.51
N GLY A 83 60.83 -34.89 11.69
CA GLY A 83 59.60 -34.58 10.95
C GLY A 83 58.49 -33.92 11.78
N ILE A 84 58.70 -33.66 13.07
CA ILE A 84 57.72 -33.02 13.95
C ILE A 84 58.12 -31.57 14.20
N PHE A 85 57.19 -30.64 13.99
CA PHE A 85 57.40 -29.23 14.30
C PHE A 85 57.71 -29.03 15.80
N LYS A 86 58.82 -28.33 16.11
CA LYS A 86 59.28 -28.08 17.48
C LYS A 86 59.36 -26.61 17.83
N ASP A 87 59.90 -25.79 16.94
CA ASP A 87 60.21 -24.40 17.27
C ASP A 87 60.20 -23.45 16.06
N VAL A 88 60.14 -22.16 16.35
CA VAL A 88 60.31 -21.08 15.37
C VAL A 88 61.51 -20.25 15.78
N LEU A 89 62.46 -20.09 14.87
CA LEU A 89 63.59 -19.18 15.04
C LEU A 89 63.27 -17.87 14.32
N THR A 90 63.35 -16.77 15.05
CA THR A 90 63.24 -15.41 14.54
C THR A 90 64.62 -14.88 14.13
N VAL A 91 64.73 -13.59 13.82
CA VAL A 91 65.98 -12.93 13.44
C VAL A 91 67.12 -13.26 14.41
N GLY A 92 68.23 -13.77 13.88
CA GLY A 92 69.42 -14.12 14.65
C GLY A 92 70.22 -15.28 14.07
N GLN A 93 71.36 -15.57 14.72
CA GLN A 93 72.20 -16.72 14.40
C GLN A 93 72.05 -17.80 15.46
N TYR A 94 71.80 -19.02 15.01
CA TYR A 94 71.48 -20.18 15.83
C TYR A 94 72.47 -21.30 15.52
N ALA A 95 72.78 -22.13 16.51
CA ALA A 95 73.59 -23.32 16.32
C ALA A 95 72.96 -24.52 17.02
N PHE A 96 73.02 -25.67 16.37
CA PHE A 96 72.46 -26.94 16.86
C PHE A 96 73.49 -28.05 16.74
N TRP A 97 73.54 -28.94 17.72
CA TRP A 97 74.46 -30.10 17.67
C TRP A 97 74.05 -31.08 16.57
N MET A 98 75.01 -31.50 15.74
CA MET A 98 74.82 -32.48 14.68
C MET A 98 74.81 -33.93 15.20
N GLY A 99 74.09 -34.81 14.50
CA GLY A 99 74.19 -36.27 14.64
C GLY A 99 73.28 -36.95 15.68
N MET A 100 72.74 -36.22 16.66
CA MET A 100 71.88 -36.81 17.72
C MET A 100 70.38 -36.73 17.44
N VAL A 101 69.94 -35.63 16.82
CA VAL A 101 68.53 -35.38 16.46
C VAL A 101 68.52 -34.99 15.00
N ASN A 102 67.67 -35.64 14.19
CA ASN A 102 67.52 -35.24 12.80
C ASN A 102 66.71 -33.93 12.76
N ARG A 103 67.37 -32.83 12.38
CA ARG A 103 66.78 -31.50 12.34
C ARG A 103 66.64 -31.04 10.90
N GLU A 104 65.45 -30.56 10.57
CA GLU A 104 65.16 -29.95 9.29
C GLU A 104 64.75 -28.50 9.52
N PHE A 105 65.39 -27.59 8.79
CA PHE A 105 65.20 -26.16 8.89
C PHE A 105 64.49 -25.64 7.64
N GLN A 106 63.22 -25.30 7.77
CA GLN A 106 62.46 -24.69 6.69
C GLN A 106 62.49 -23.17 6.84
N LYS A 107 63.25 -22.49 5.96
CA LYS A 107 63.28 -21.04 5.91
C LYS A 107 62.03 -20.49 5.24
N ILE A 108 61.45 -19.46 5.84
CA ILE A 108 60.24 -18.78 5.35
C ILE A 108 60.53 -17.30 5.28
N ASP A 109 60.24 -16.73 4.12
CA ASP A 109 60.27 -15.31 3.87
C ASP A 109 58.90 -14.70 4.19
N LEU A 110 58.83 -13.88 5.25
CA LEU A 110 57.62 -13.18 5.69
C LEU A 110 57.36 -11.90 4.89
N THR A 111 58.25 -11.48 4.00
CA THR A 111 57.98 -10.32 3.12
C THR A 111 56.92 -10.64 2.07
N ASN A 112 56.77 -11.92 1.73
CA ASN A 112 55.67 -12.40 0.90
C ASN A 112 54.37 -12.44 1.71
N ILE A 113 53.25 -12.14 1.05
CA ILE A 113 51.93 -12.13 1.70
C ILE A 113 51.37 -13.54 1.80
N GLU A 114 51.56 -14.35 0.76
CA GLU A 114 51.01 -15.69 0.64
C GLU A 114 51.82 -16.72 1.43
N ILE A 115 51.11 -17.67 2.04
CA ILE A 115 51.71 -18.79 2.75
C ILE A 115 51.94 -19.93 1.75
N PRO A 116 53.18 -20.42 1.58
CA PRO A 116 53.47 -21.54 0.70
C PRO A 116 52.66 -22.80 1.04
N GLU A 117 52.22 -23.55 0.03
CA GLU A 117 51.39 -24.76 0.18
C GLU A 117 52.03 -25.88 1.04
N GLY A 118 53.35 -25.83 1.25
CA GLY A 118 54.09 -26.80 2.06
C GLY A 118 53.91 -26.67 3.58
N ILE A 119 53.20 -25.66 4.08
CA ILE A 119 53.01 -25.44 5.53
C ILE A 119 51.61 -25.89 5.93
N SER A 120 51.54 -26.94 6.76
CA SER A 120 50.26 -27.47 7.22
C SER A 120 49.49 -26.47 8.10
N LYS A 121 48.15 -26.52 8.03
CA LYS A 121 47.27 -25.69 8.88
C LYS A 121 47.60 -25.86 10.37
N THR A 122 47.89 -27.07 10.83
CA THR A 122 48.26 -27.39 12.22
C THR A 122 49.48 -26.59 12.69
N ILE A 123 50.48 -26.39 11.83
CA ILE A 123 51.66 -25.58 12.14
C ILE A 123 51.26 -24.11 12.28
N LEU A 124 50.43 -23.59 11.38
CA LEU A 124 49.94 -22.20 11.44
C LEU A 124 49.09 -21.91 12.68
N GLU A 125 48.45 -22.92 13.27
CA GLU A 125 47.66 -22.76 14.51
C GLU A 125 48.50 -22.89 15.78
N ASN A 126 49.74 -23.36 15.67
CA ASN A 126 50.62 -23.52 16.81
C ASN A 126 50.89 -22.17 17.48
N ILE A 127 50.89 -22.15 18.82
CA ILE A 127 51.10 -20.92 19.61
C ILE A 127 52.40 -20.18 19.24
N LYS A 128 53.44 -20.90 18.78
CA LYS A 128 54.72 -20.33 18.37
C LYS A 128 54.69 -19.67 16.98
N VAL A 129 53.77 -20.07 16.12
CA VAL A 129 53.65 -19.56 14.73
C VAL A 129 52.50 -18.58 14.60
N LYS A 130 51.45 -18.73 15.40
CA LYS A 130 50.19 -17.98 15.31
C LYS A 130 50.37 -16.45 15.35
N SER A 131 51.41 -15.94 16.02
CA SER A 131 51.73 -14.50 16.04
C SER A 131 52.17 -13.94 14.69
N PHE A 132 52.73 -14.78 13.82
CA PHE A 132 53.20 -14.43 12.47
C PHE A 132 52.12 -14.61 11.40
N VAL A 133 50.92 -15.04 11.77
CA VAL A 133 49.85 -15.37 10.82
C VAL A 133 48.61 -14.55 11.12
N ARG A 134 48.10 -13.87 10.11
CA ARG A 134 46.74 -13.29 10.13
C ARG A 134 45.78 -14.22 9.43
N LYS A 135 44.60 -14.40 10.01
CA LYS A 135 43.54 -15.28 9.49
C LYS A 135 42.29 -14.47 9.21
N PHE A 136 41.70 -14.71 8.04
CA PHE A 136 40.43 -14.14 7.65
C PHE A 136 39.44 -15.27 7.38
N LEU A 137 38.30 -15.22 8.05
CA LEU A 137 37.18 -16.11 7.79
C LEU A 137 36.25 -15.39 6.81
N VAL A 138 36.00 -16.02 5.66
CA VAL A 138 34.89 -15.68 4.79
C VAL A 138 33.76 -16.67 5.10
N PRO A 139 32.68 -16.23 5.78
CA PRO A 139 31.58 -17.11 6.14
C PRO A 139 30.91 -17.74 4.92
N HIS A 140 30.12 -18.78 5.16
CA HIS A 140 29.27 -19.34 4.12
C HIS A 140 28.29 -18.27 3.58
N HIS A 141 27.97 -18.34 2.29
CA HIS A 141 27.15 -17.35 1.58
C HIS A 141 27.71 -15.92 1.52
N HIS A 142 28.98 -15.70 1.87
CA HIS A 142 29.65 -14.42 1.71
C HIS A 142 30.77 -14.53 0.69
N LYS A 143 31.10 -13.41 0.05
CA LYS A 143 32.34 -13.24 -0.72
C LYS A 143 33.26 -12.29 0.03
N GLY A 144 34.55 -12.62 0.08
CA GLY A 144 35.58 -11.78 0.69
C GLY A 144 36.31 -10.96 -0.38
N LEU A 145 36.26 -9.64 -0.32
CA LEU A 145 37.11 -8.80 -1.15
C LEU A 145 38.48 -8.66 -0.49
N LEU A 146 39.50 -9.27 -1.10
CA LEU A 146 40.89 -9.16 -0.64
C LEU A 146 41.49 -7.84 -1.12
N LEU A 147 41.80 -6.97 -0.17
CA LEU A 147 42.42 -5.67 -0.37
C LEU A 147 43.86 -5.74 0.14
N ILE A 148 44.81 -5.47 -0.76
CA ILE A 148 46.24 -5.38 -0.45
C ILE A 148 46.67 -3.94 -0.68
N ASP A 149 47.17 -3.27 0.36
CA ASP A 149 47.48 -1.84 0.38
C ASP A 149 46.31 -0.98 -0.14
N GLY A 150 45.09 -1.34 0.26
CA GLY A 150 43.85 -0.67 -0.13
C GLY A 150 43.39 -0.93 -1.57
N LYS A 151 44.08 -1.79 -2.34
CA LYS A 151 43.69 -2.17 -3.71
C LYS A 151 43.05 -3.56 -3.75
N LEU A 152 41.90 -3.66 -4.41
CA LEU A 152 41.23 -4.92 -4.64
C LEU A 152 42.10 -5.80 -5.55
N THR A 153 42.53 -6.95 -5.02
CA THR A 153 43.39 -7.90 -5.73
C THR A 153 42.61 -9.14 -6.16
N GLN A 154 41.79 -9.69 -5.26
CA GLN A 154 41.06 -10.94 -5.50
C GLN A 154 39.70 -10.96 -4.79
N ILE A 155 38.76 -11.75 -5.32
CA ILE A 155 37.52 -12.13 -4.64
C ILE A 155 37.69 -13.56 -4.12
N LEU A 156 37.50 -13.71 -2.82
CA LEU A 156 37.62 -14.95 -2.07
C LEU A 156 36.22 -15.55 -1.88
N GLU A 157 36.10 -16.85 -2.13
CA GLU A 157 34.89 -17.60 -1.80
C GLU A 157 34.85 -17.94 -0.31
N SER A 158 33.79 -18.61 0.15
CA SER A 158 33.68 -19.02 1.55
C SER A 158 34.85 -19.93 1.96
N GLY A 159 35.53 -19.61 3.06
CA GLY A 159 36.72 -20.34 3.49
C GLY A 159 37.53 -19.61 4.55
N ILE A 160 38.60 -20.26 5.01
CA ILE A 160 39.58 -19.67 5.92
C ILE A 160 40.85 -19.41 5.13
N TYR A 161 41.23 -18.14 5.05
CA TYR A 161 42.44 -17.69 4.36
C TYR A 161 43.46 -17.24 5.39
N SER A 162 44.71 -17.65 5.20
CA SER A 162 45.81 -17.32 6.10
C SER A 162 46.90 -16.62 5.29
N PHE A 163 47.39 -15.50 5.81
CA PHE A 163 48.46 -14.71 5.21
C PHE A 163 49.52 -14.43 6.27
N TRP A 164 50.76 -14.18 5.85
CA TRP A 164 51.80 -13.74 6.77
C TRP A 164 51.48 -12.36 7.34
N ASN A 165 51.73 -12.19 8.64
CA ASN A 165 51.56 -10.94 9.36
C ASN A 165 52.84 -10.11 9.21
N ASN A 166 52.82 -9.18 8.26
CA ASN A 166 53.92 -8.30 7.89
C ASN A 166 53.39 -6.86 7.71
N ASP A 167 54.28 -5.93 7.36
CA ASP A 167 53.95 -4.50 7.24
C ASP A 167 53.01 -4.16 6.07
N VAL A 168 52.74 -5.11 5.17
CA VAL A 168 51.76 -4.93 4.10
C VAL A 168 50.36 -4.94 4.68
N SER A 169 49.54 -3.97 4.31
CA SER A 169 48.14 -3.94 4.75
C SER A 169 47.35 -4.99 3.97
N VAL A 170 46.80 -5.97 4.68
CA VAL A 170 45.94 -7.02 4.13
C VAL A 170 44.62 -6.98 4.85
N GLU A 171 43.56 -6.70 4.10
CA GLU A 171 42.20 -6.60 4.61
C GLU A 171 41.28 -7.50 3.77
N VAL A 172 40.35 -8.19 4.43
CA VAL A 172 39.30 -8.95 3.76
C VAL A 172 37.96 -8.36 4.13
N LYS A 173 37.32 -7.74 3.15
CA LYS A 173 36.00 -7.15 3.34
C LYS A 173 34.92 -8.13 2.96
N LEU A 174 34.06 -8.47 3.91
CA LEU A 174 32.96 -9.40 3.70
C LEU A 174 31.77 -8.69 3.01
N ILE A 175 31.24 -9.34 1.98
CA ILE A 175 30.08 -8.88 1.22
C ILE A 175 29.09 -10.04 1.14
N ASP A 176 27.83 -9.75 1.42
CA ASP A 176 26.70 -10.64 1.15
C ASP A 176 26.21 -10.43 -0.29
N PRO A 177 26.34 -11.44 -1.17
CA PRO A 177 25.92 -11.32 -2.58
C PRO A 177 24.40 -11.18 -2.79
N ASN A 178 23.59 -11.43 -1.75
CA ASN A 178 22.14 -11.28 -1.79
C ASN A 178 21.70 -9.81 -1.72
N TYR A 179 22.61 -8.89 -1.37
CA TYR A 179 22.33 -7.46 -1.28
C TYR A 179 23.10 -6.67 -2.33
N GLU A 180 22.67 -5.42 -2.55
CA GLU A 180 23.34 -4.49 -3.45
C GLU A 180 24.75 -4.17 -2.95
N VAL A 181 25.71 -4.15 -3.87
CA VAL A 181 27.14 -4.09 -3.53
C VAL A 181 27.51 -2.75 -2.89
N LYS A 182 27.09 -1.60 -3.43
CA LYS A 182 27.47 -0.28 -2.89
C LYS A 182 26.94 -0.04 -1.48
N SER A 183 25.74 -0.53 -1.16
CA SER A 183 25.07 -0.36 0.13
C SER A 183 25.83 -1.00 1.30
N GLN A 184 26.72 -1.95 1.00
CA GLN A 184 27.55 -2.65 1.98
C GLN A 184 28.91 -1.97 2.20
N PHE A 185 29.17 -0.86 1.51
CA PHE A 185 30.29 0.03 1.78
C PHE A 185 29.84 1.21 2.64
N GLY A 186 30.67 1.56 3.61
CA GLY A 186 30.45 2.72 4.46
C GLY A 186 30.58 4.03 3.67
N THR A 187 30.00 5.10 4.19
CA THR A 187 30.00 6.44 3.59
C THR A 187 31.40 7.02 3.34
N HIS A 188 32.41 6.53 4.05
CA HIS A 188 33.81 6.96 3.93
C HIS A 188 34.64 6.10 2.97
N GLU A 189 34.08 4.99 2.48
CA GLU A 189 34.76 4.12 1.53
C GLU A 189 34.34 4.49 0.11
N ASN A 190 35.33 4.61 -0.78
CA ASN A 190 35.10 5.03 -2.15
C ASN A 190 34.59 3.83 -2.98
N GLY A 191 33.39 3.30 -2.69
CA GLY A 191 32.79 2.16 -3.39
C GLY A 191 32.69 2.35 -4.91
N ALA A 192 32.62 3.60 -5.37
CA ALA A 192 32.72 3.97 -6.78
C ALA A 192 34.09 3.64 -7.41
N ALA A 193 35.19 3.70 -6.65
CA ALA A 193 36.51 3.30 -7.13
C ALA A 193 36.64 1.78 -7.27
N LEU A 194 35.99 1.00 -6.39
CA LEU A 194 35.99 -0.46 -6.46
C LEU A 194 35.21 -0.99 -7.67
N LEU A 195 34.14 -0.31 -8.06
CA LEU A 195 33.36 -0.66 -9.26
C LEU A 195 34.08 -0.32 -10.58
N LYS A 196 35.18 0.43 -10.53
CA LYS A 196 36.06 0.64 -11.69
C LYS A 196 37.04 -0.53 -11.89
N ASN A 197 37.18 -1.43 -10.91
CA ASN A 197 38.02 -2.59 -11.04
C ASN A 197 37.40 -3.57 -12.06
N GLU A 198 38.15 -3.92 -13.10
CA GLU A 198 37.70 -4.78 -14.19
C GLU A 198 37.28 -6.19 -13.71
N THR A 199 37.98 -6.74 -12.71
CA THR A 199 37.66 -8.05 -12.13
C THR A 199 36.28 -8.03 -11.48
N LEU A 200 35.97 -7.01 -10.69
CA LEU A 200 34.67 -6.87 -10.03
C LEU A 200 33.56 -6.57 -11.05
N LYS A 201 33.84 -5.70 -12.03
CA LYS A 201 32.88 -5.27 -13.05
C LYS A 201 32.42 -6.42 -13.95
N SER A 202 33.29 -7.39 -14.24
CA SER A 202 32.93 -8.57 -15.04
C SER A 202 31.96 -9.53 -14.33
N LEU A 203 31.93 -9.51 -13.00
CA LEU A 203 31.09 -10.39 -12.17
C LEU A 203 29.78 -9.72 -11.73
N LEU A 204 29.68 -8.41 -11.86
CA LEU A 204 28.53 -7.62 -11.42
C LEU A 204 27.69 -7.14 -12.59
N LYS A 205 26.37 -7.19 -12.42
CA LYS A 205 25.44 -6.44 -13.26
C LYS A 205 25.31 -5.03 -12.71
N ILE A 206 25.84 -4.06 -13.44
CA ILE A 206 25.65 -2.63 -13.15
C ILE A 206 24.34 -2.18 -13.78
N VAL A 207 23.50 -1.54 -12.97
CA VAL A 207 22.20 -1.01 -13.35
C VAL A 207 22.19 0.48 -13.07
N GLU A 208 21.90 1.29 -14.07
CA GLU A 208 21.82 2.74 -13.98
C GLU A 208 20.37 3.18 -14.16
N VAL A 209 19.84 3.90 -13.19
CA VAL A 209 18.50 4.48 -13.17
C VAL A 209 18.64 5.99 -13.33
N LYS A 210 18.02 6.54 -14.36
CA LYS A 210 18.04 7.98 -14.65
C LYS A 210 16.87 8.69 -13.97
N ASP A 211 16.95 10.01 -13.92
CA ASP A 211 15.83 10.86 -13.49
C ASP A 211 14.57 10.55 -14.32
N GLY A 212 13.42 10.48 -13.65
CA GLY A 212 12.13 10.14 -14.27
C GLY A 212 11.94 8.66 -14.56
N GLU A 213 12.88 7.79 -14.18
CA GLU A 213 12.80 6.35 -14.35
C GLU A 213 12.89 5.64 -12.99
N ILE A 214 12.29 4.46 -12.90
CA ILE A 214 12.54 3.51 -11.81
C ILE A 214 12.81 2.14 -12.41
N ILE A 215 13.44 1.27 -11.62
CA ILE A 215 13.61 -0.13 -11.99
C ILE A 215 12.99 -1.01 -10.91
N LEU A 216 12.05 -1.86 -11.33
CA LEU A 216 11.50 -2.89 -10.48
C LEU A 216 12.47 -4.07 -10.45
N LEU A 217 13.05 -4.32 -9.27
CA LEU A 217 13.94 -5.45 -9.03
C LEU A 217 13.10 -6.63 -8.55
N TYR A 218 13.09 -7.69 -9.35
CA TYR A 218 12.51 -8.97 -8.97
C TYR A 218 13.61 -9.98 -8.66
N GLU A 219 13.44 -10.71 -7.55
CA GLU A 219 14.27 -11.86 -7.18
C GLU A 219 13.39 -13.11 -7.20
N ASN A 220 13.78 -14.11 -8.00
CA ASN A 220 13.02 -15.36 -8.17
C ASN A 220 11.53 -15.12 -8.52
N GLY A 221 11.25 -14.12 -9.36
CA GLY A 221 9.91 -13.73 -9.79
C GLY A 221 9.11 -12.88 -8.80
N THR A 222 9.65 -12.56 -7.62
CA THR A 222 8.98 -11.73 -6.60
C THR A 222 9.56 -10.33 -6.56
N LEU A 223 8.71 -9.29 -6.48
CA LEU A 223 9.20 -7.91 -6.35
C LEU A 223 9.94 -7.75 -5.02
N LYS A 224 11.25 -7.53 -5.11
CA LYS A 224 12.13 -7.34 -3.96
C LYS A 224 12.26 -5.87 -3.60
N ASP A 225 12.49 -5.03 -4.60
CA ASP A 225 12.77 -3.62 -4.40
C ASP A 225 12.39 -2.74 -5.61
N VAL A 226 12.34 -1.43 -5.38
CA VAL A 226 12.14 -0.40 -6.41
C VAL A 226 13.36 0.52 -6.40
N LEU A 227 14.19 0.40 -7.42
CA LEU A 227 15.41 1.18 -7.55
C LEU A 227 15.09 2.58 -8.08
N ASN A 228 15.52 3.59 -7.33
CA ASN A 228 15.39 5.00 -7.67
C ASN A 228 16.60 5.49 -8.46
N VAL A 229 16.63 6.78 -8.80
CA VAL A 229 17.77 7.41 -9.48
C VAL A 229 19.08 7.08 -8.79
N GLY A 230 20.02 6.55 -9.56
CA GLY A 230 21.30 6.10 -9.04
C GLY A 230 21.93 4.99 -9.88
N GLN A 231 23.11 4.58 -9.46
CA GLN A 231 23.81 3.44 -10.05
C GLN A 231 23.98 2.36 -9.01
N TYR A 232 23.48 1.16 -9.31
CA TYR A 232 23.50 -0.01 -8.44
C TYR A 232 24.34 -1.12 -9.06
N ALA A 233 24.90 -1.98 -8.23
CA ALA A 233 25.61 -3.17 -8.70
C ALA A 233 25.16 -4.42 -7.94
N PHE A 234 24.79 -5.45 -8.69
CA PHE A 234 24.29 -6.72 -8.16
C PHE A 234 25.11 -7.90 -8.66
N TRP A 235 25.31 -8.89 -7.80
CA TRP A 235 25.85 -10.19 -8.20
C TRP A 235 24.82 -10.97 -9.03
N MET A 236 25.25 -11.78 -9.99
CA MET A 236 24.34 -12.54 -10.87
C MET A 236 24.47 -14.06 -10.72
N ASP A 237 25.36 -14.54 -9.87
CA ASP A 237 25.74 -15.95 -9.74
C ASP A 237 24.87 -16.74 -8.75
N ILE A 238 24.32 -16.08 -7.72
CA ILE A 238 23.59 -16.74 -6.62
C ILE A 238 22.07 -16.60 -6.74
N THR A 239 21.58 -15.41 -7.09
CA THR A 239 20.14 -15.10 -7.12
C THR A 239 19.73 -14.73 -8.54
N GLU A 240 18.65 -15.33 -9.03
CA GLU A 240 18.06 -14.93 -10.30
C GLU A 240 17.36 -13.57 -10.14
N ARG A 241 17.93 -12.55 -10.79
CA ARG A 241 17.49 -11.16 -10.73
C ARG A 241 16.99 -10.70 -12.09
N THR A 242 15.80 -10.12 -12.10
CA THR A 242 15.27 -9.44 -13.29
C THR A 242 14.99 -7.98 -12.98
N PHE A 243 15.23 -7.14 -13.98
CA PHE A 243 15.18 -5.68 -13.86
C PHE A 243 14.18 -5.19 -14.90
N GLN A 244 13.00 -4.79 -14.46
CA GLN A 244 11.99 -4.20 -15.33
C GLN A 244 12.08 -2.68 -15.22
N LYS A 245 12.46 -2.04 -16.33
CA LYS A 245 12.56 -0.59 -16.41
C LYS A 245 11.17 0.01 -16.60
N VAL A 246 10.89 1.08 -15.85
CA VAL A 246 9.63 1.80 -15.84
C VAL A 246 9.89 3.28 -16.06
N ASP A 247 9.11 3.89 -16.94
CA ASP A 247 9.19 5.30 -17.27
C ASP A 247 8.07 6.09 -16.57
N LEU A 248 8.43 6.87 -15.54
CA LEU A 248 7.49 7.67 -14.76
C LEU A 248 7.12 9.00 -15.43
N THR A 249 7.79 9.36 -16.53
CA THR A 249 7.45 10.59 -17.27
C THR A 249 6.12 10.45 -18.02
N LYS A 250 5.69 9.21 -18.29
CA LYS A 250 4.38 8.90 -18.86
C LYS A 250 3.30 8.98 -17.79
N VAL A 251 2.09 9.32 -18.22
CA VAL A 251 0.91 9.34 -17.33
C VAL A 251 0.33 7.93 -17.17
N GLU A 252 0.18 7.23 -18.29
CA GLU A 252 -0.35 5.87 -18.32
C GLU A 252 0.73 4.85 -17.99
N ILE A 253 0.32 3.80 -17.28
CA ILE A 253 1.14 2.63 -17.00
C ILE A 253 1.13 1.76 -18.26
N THR A 254 2.21 1.81 -19.04
CA THR A 254 2.34 1.09 -20.32
C THR A 254 3.02 -0.27 -20.15
N GLU A 255 3.70 -0.45 -19.03
CA GLU A 255 4.44 -1.63 -18.66
C GLU A 255 3.49 -2.73 -18.18
N ASP A 256 3.80 -3.99 -18.53
CA ASP A 256 3.06 -5.15 -18.04
C ASP A 256 3.37 -5.37 -16.55
N ILE A 257 2.61 -4.69 -15.68
CA ILE A 257 2.76 -4.74 -14.23
C ILE A 257 1.40 -5.15 -13.63
N PRO A 258 1.31 -6.31 -12.95
CA PRO A 258 0.08 -6.73 -12.31
C PRO A 258 -0.42 -5.72 -11.27
N ASN A 259 -1.74 -5.57 -11.13
CA ASN A 259 -2.34 -4.68 -10.11
C ASN A 259 -1.84 -4.98 -8.69
N THR A 260 -1.58 -6.25 -8.35
CA THR A 260 -1.01 -6.64 -7.04
C THR A 260 0.35 -6.00 -6.77
N ILE A 261 1.15 -5.81 -7.82
CA ILE A 261 2.46 -5.15 -7.74
C ILE A 261 2.29 -3.63 -7.62
N LEU A 262 1.34 -3.04 -8.35
CA LEU A 262 1.01 -1.60 -8.24
C LEU A 262 0.54 -1.22 -6.82
N GLU A 263 -0.15 -2.12 -6.13
CA GLU A 263 -0.62 -1.93 -4.75
C GLU A 263 0.45 -2.27 -3.69
N ASN A 264 1.62 -2.78 -4.09
CA ASN A 264 2.70 -3.10 -3.16
C ASN A 264 3.18 -1.84 -2.43
N SER A 265 3.48 -1.94 -1.13
CA SER A 265 3.91 -0.79 -0.32
C SER A 265 5.12 -0.05 -0.88
N ARG A 266 6.00 -0.76 -1.62
CA ARG A 266 7.18 -0.16 -2.26
C ARG A 266 6.83 0.67 -3.51
N LEU A 267 5.81 0.27 -4.26
CA LEU A 267 5.45 0.91 -5.54
C LEU A 267 4.28 1.88 -5.40
N ARG A 268 3.43 1.72 -4.38
CA ARG A 268 2.19 2.50 -4.18
C ARG A 268 2.41 4.02 -4.15
N HIS A 269 3.57 4.49 -3.71
CA HIS A 269 3.90 5.92 -3.68
C HIS A 269 4.08 6.54 -5.09
N TYR A 270 4.44 5.71 -6.07
CA TYR A 270 4.60 6.11 -7.47
C TYR A 270 3.30 5.98 -8.26
N VAL A 271 2.20 5.50 -7.66
CA VAL A 271 0.95 5.21 -8.38
C VAL A 271 -0.18 6.05 -7.79
N ARG A 272 -0.91 6.75 -8.65
CA ARG A 272 -2.22 7.36 -8.33
C ARG A 272 -3.32 6.41 -8.75
N LYS A 273 -4.29 6.21 -7.87
CA LYS A 273 -5.42 5.32 -8.09
C LYS A 273 -6.72 6.12 -8.10
N PHE A 274 -7.50 5.95 -9.15
CA PHE A 274 -8.86 6.49 -9.25
C PHE A 274 -9.85 5.34 -9.39
N ILE A 275 -10.94 5.41 -8.64
CA ILE A 275 -11.99 4.41 -8.66
C ILE A 275 -13.24 5.07 -9.20
N VAL A 276 -13.76 4.52 -10.30
CA VAL A 276 -15.07 4.87 -10.83
C VAL A 276 -16.03 3.79 -10.35
N PRO A 277 -16.96 4.11 -9.42
CA PRO A 277 -17.90 3.14 -8.89
C PRO A 277 -18.79 2.54 -9.98
N ASN A 278 -19.42 1.40 -9.69
CA ASN A 278 -20.41 0.83 -10.59
C ASN A 278 -21.56 1.83 -10.83
N GLN A 279 -22.05 1.91 -12.06
CA GLN A 279 -23.10 2.86 -12.51
C GLN A 279 -22.66 4.34 -12.52
N TYR A 280 -21.38 4.62 -12.29
CA TYR A 280 -20.79 5.94 -12.48
C TYR A 280 -19.99 5.95 -13.78
N LYS A 281 -19.84 7.14 -14.37
CA LYS A 281 -18.81 7.41 -15.38
C LYS A 281 -17.88 8.49 -14.87
N GLY A 282 -16.61 8.42 -15.28
CA GLY A 282 -15.59 9.41 -14.96
C GLY A 282 -15.14 10.19 -16.19
N LEU A 283 -14.84 11.47 -16.05
CA LEU A 283 -14.07 12.22 -17.04
C LEU A 283 -12.63 12.29 -16.60
N LEU A 284 -11.73 11.74 -17.43
CA LEU A 284 -10.29 11.80 -17.22
C LEU A 284 -9.74 13.10 -17.80
N ILE A 285 -9.21 13.93 -16.91
CA ILE A 285 -8.58 15.21 -17.24
C ILE A 285 -7.10 15.10 -16.91
N ILE A 286 -6.23 15.30 -17.90
CA ILE A 286 -4.77 15.24 -17.75
C ILE A 286 -4.20 16.58 -18.15
N GLY A 287 -3.45 17.22 -17.26
CA GLY A 287 -2.86 18.55 -17.49
C GLY A 287 -3.91 19.62 -17.83
N GLY A 288 -5.11 19.50 -17.26
CA GLY A 288 -6.25 20.39 -17.52
C GLY A 288 -6.98 20.17 -18.85
N LYS A 289 -6.63 19.15 -19.64
CA LYS A 289 -7.33 18.80 -20.89
C LYS A 289 -8.13 17.52 -20.71
N LEU A 290 -9.35 17.50 -21.25
CA LEU A 290 -10.15 16.28 -21.33
C LEU A 290 -9.47 15.30 -22.28
N VAL A 291 -9.20 14.08 -21.80
CA VAL A 291 -8.55 13.02 -22.59
C VAL A 291 -9.52 11.91 -22.93
N ASN A 292 -10.27 11.40 -21.94
CA ASN A 292 -11.16 10.26 -22.15
C ASN A 292 -12.32 10.22 -21.14
N THR A 293 -13.37 9.46 -21.49
CA THR A 293 -14.43 9.06 -20.57
C THR A 293 -14.13 7.64 -20.04
N LEU A 294 -14.11 7.50 -18.73
CA LEU A 294 -13.86 6.25 -18.01
C LEU A 294 -15.18 5.58 -17.62
N GLU A 295 -15.27 4.27 -17.86
CA GLU A 295 -16.35 3.42 -17.36
C GLU A 295 -16.10 3.02 -15.90
N ALA A 296 -17.03 2.26 -15.30
CA ALA A 296 -16.84 1.71 -13.97
C ALA A 296 -15.59 0.81 -13.92
N GLY A 297 -14.69 1.09 -12.99
CA GLY A 297 -13.41 0.41 -12.94
C GLY A 297 -12.41 1.07 -11.99
N THR A 298 -11.26 0.42 -11.85
CA THR A 298 -10.11 0.97 -11.15
C THR A 298 -9.06 1.33 -12.18
N TYR A 299 -8.63 2.58 -12.15
CA TYR A 299 -7.63 3.12 -13.07
C TYR A 299 -6.41 3.57 -12.27
N SER A 300 -5.24 3.13 -12.72
CA SER A 300 -3.95 3.42 -12.09
C SER A 300 -3.09 4.20 -13.07
N PHE A 301 -2.49 5.28 -12.60
CA PHE A 301 -1.60 6.15 -13.37
C PHE A 301 -0.33 6.41 -12.58
N TRP A 302 0.75 6.78 -13.26
CA TRP A 302 1.97 7.19 -12.56
C TRP A 302 1.76 8.51 -11.81
N ASN A 303 2.35 8.60 -10.62
CA ASN A 303 2.33 9.77 -9.76
C ASN A 303 3.48 10.70 -10.14
N ASN A 304 3.27 11.53 -11.17
CA ASN A 304 4.24 12.50 -11.65
C ASN A 304 3.72 13.95 -11.54
N GLU A 305 4.47 14.91 -12.06
CA GLU A 305 4.12 16.34 -11.97
C GLU A 305 2.87 16.72 -12.79
N ILE A 306 2.41 15.84 -13.68
CA ILE A 306 1.23 16.09 -14.51
C ILE A 306 0.00 15.93 -13.61
N SER A 307 -0.87 16.95 -13.58
CA SER A 307 -2.15 16.87 -12.86
C SER A 307 -3.06 15.86 -13.56
N ILE A 308 -3.67 14.98 -12.76
CA ILE A 308 -4.61 13.96 -13.21
C ILE A 308 -5.82 14.10 -12.30
N ASP A 309 -6.95 14.39 -12.90
CA ASP A 309 -8.22 14.57 -12.19
C ASP A 309 -9.28 13.67 -12.84
N VAL A 310 -10.05 12.97 -12.00
CA VAL A 310 -11.16 12.11 -12.45
C VAL A 310 -12.44 12.59 -11.78
N ASN A 311 -13.28 13.28 -12.55
CA ASN A 311 -14.57 13.75 -12.07
C ASN A 311 -15.64 12.72 -12.38
N THR A 312 -16.26 12.14 -11.35
CA THR A 312 -17.25 11.07 -11.48
C THR A 312 -18.67 11.58 -11.34
N VAL A 313 -19.58 11.06 -12.15
CA VAL A 313 -21.02 11.35 -12.10
C VAL A 313 -21.83 10.06 -12.05
N ASP A 314 -22.86 10.03 -11.22
CA ASP A 314 -23.80 8.91 -11.13
C ASP A 314 -24.73 8.92 -12.35
N MET A 315 -24.69 7.84 -13.13
CA MET A 315 -25.48 7.70 -14.37
C MET A 315 -26.86 7.10 -14.12
N ARG A 316 -27.24 6.83 -12.86
CA ARG A 316 -28.58 6.33 -12.54
C ARG A 316 -29.63 7.43 -12.62
N MET A 317 -30.88 6.98 -12.60
CA MET A 317 -32.03 7.87 -12.39
C MET A 317 -31.94 8.48 -10.99
N GLN A 318 -31.99 9.80 -10.94
CA GLN A 318 -31.96 10.60 -9.73
C GLN A 318 -33.28 11.35 -9.61
N GLN A 319 -33.67 11.66 -8.38
CA GLN A 319 -34.85 12.48 -8.09
C GLN A 319 -34.41 13.76 -7.40
N MET A 320 -34.86 14.90 -7.93
CA MET A 320 -34.67 16.21 -7.33
C MET A 320 -36.02 16.78 -6.90
N GLU A 321 -36.06 17.30 -5.68
CA GLU A 321 -37.23 17.95 -5.11
C GLU A 321 -37.07 19.46 -5.12
N ILE A 322 -38.03 20.14 -5.72
CA ILE A 322 -38.16 21.59 -5.69
C ILE A 322 -39.18 21.95 -4.62
N ALA A 323 -38.68 22.23 -3.42
CA ALA A 323 -39.51 22.51 -2.25
C ALA A 323 -39.90 23.99 -2.15
N GLY A 324 -41.11 24.24 -1.63
CA GLY A 324 -41.50 25.52 -1.05
C GLY A 324 -41.61 26.68 -2.03
N GLN A 325 -42.00 26.43 -3.29
CA GLN A 325 -42.17 27.50 -4.26
C GLN A 325 -43.45 28.28 -4.00
N GLU A 326 -43.32 29.52 -3.56
CA GLU A 326 -44.44 30.46 -3.44
C GLU A 326 -44.75 31.07 -4.81
N LEU A 327 -45.93 30.76 -5.32
CA LEU A 327 -46.35 31.10 -6.67
C LEU A 327 -47.73 31.77 -6.63
N LEU A 328 -47.97 32.61 -7.63
CA LEU A 328 -49.24 33.30 -7.83
C LEU A 328 -49.87 32.77 -9.12
N THR A 329 -51.13 32.34 -9.04
CA THR A 329 -51.91 31.91 -10.21
C THR A 329 -52.44 33.11 -10.99
N LYS A 330 -53.00 32.85 -12.19
CA LYS A 330 -53.62 33.87 -13.05
C LYS A 330 -54.74 34.65 -12.37
N ASP A 331 -55.50 34.00 -11.49
CA ASP A 331 -56.58 34.55 -10.67
C ASP A 331 -56.09 35.17 -9.35
N LYS A 332 -54.76 35.35 -9.19
CA LYS A 332 -54.12 35.95 -8.02
C LYS A 332 -54.26 35.15 -6.72
N ALA A 333 -54.46 33.83 -6.81
CA ALA A 333 -54.40 32.95 -5.65
C ALA A 333 -52.94 32.69 -5.29
N MET A 334 -52.56 32.96 -4.04
CA MET A 334 -51.23 32.66 -3.52
C MET A 334 -51.19 31.21 -3.03
N LEU A 335 -50.22 30.44 -3.51
CA LEU A 335 -50.06 29.04 -3.15
C LEU A 335 -48.58 28.65 -3.05
N ARG A 336 -48.31 27.61 -2.29
CA ARG A 336 -46.98 27.01 -2.14
C ARG A 336 -46.97 25.61 -2.75
N ILE A 337 -46.10 25.39 -3.73
CA ILE A 337 -45.98 24.09 -4.41
C ILE A 337 -44.68 23.39 -4.04
N ASN A 338 -44.80 22.10 -3.76
CA ASN A 338 -43.69 21.16 -3.78
C ASN A 338 -43.77 20.34 -5.06
N PHE A 339 -42.67 20.29 -5.78
CA PHE A 339 -42.56 19.59 -7.06
C PHE A 339 -41.38 18.64 -7.05
N TYR A 340 -41.43 17.57 -7.84
CA TYR A 340 -40.29 16.69 -8.04
C TYR A 340 -40.03 16.46 -9.52
N VAL A 341 -38.77 16.21 -9.85
CA VAL A 341 -38.34 15.80 -11.19
C VAL A 341 -37.38 14.62 -11.07
N SER A 342 -37.61 13.60 -11.89
CA SER A 342 -36.70 12.49 -12.08
C SER A 342 -35.90 12.71 -13.36
N PHE A 343 -34.59 12.57 -13.27
CA PHE A 343 -33.69 12.81 -14.38
C PHE A 343 -32.52 11.84 -14.36
N GLN A 344 -31.87 11.68 -15.52
CA GLN A 344 -30.67 10.87 -15.67
C GLN A 344 -29.66 11.64 -16.51
N VAL A 345 -28.39 11.61 -16.11
CA VAL A 345 -27.31 12.15 -16.93
C VAL A 345 -27.10 11.22 -18.14
N GLN A 346 -27.17 11.76 -19.35
CA GLN A 346 -26.88 11.01 -20.59
C GLN A 346 -25.49 11.31 -21.12
N SER A 347 -25.07 12.57 -21.08
CA SER A 347 -23.73 13.00 -21.52
C SER A 347 -23.00 13.65 -20.34
N ILE A 348 -21.99 12.96 -19.84
CA ILE A 348 -21.15 13.44 -18.74
C ILE A 348 -20.28 14.63 -19.19
N GLU A 349 -19.83 14.65 -20.45
CA GLU A 349 -19.05 15.74 -21.03
C GLU A 349 -19.83 17.07 -20.98
N LYS A 350 -21.07 17.07 -21.45
CA LYS A 350 -21.93 18.26 -21.37
C LYS A 350 -22.25 18.67 -19.94
N ALA A 351 -22.52 17.68 -19.08
CA ALA A 351 -22.89 17.93 -17.69
C ALA A 351 -21.77 18.57 -16.88
N LEU A 352 -20.50 18.22 -17.14
CA LEU A 352 -19.35 18.69 -16.34
C LEU A 352 -18.45 19.71 -17.03
N MET A 353 -18.28 19.65 -18.35
CA MET A 353 -17.35 20.51 -19.10
C MET A 353 -18.03 21.75 -19.66
N GLU A 354 -19.20 21.59 -20.29
CA GLU A 354 -19.95 22.72 -20.85
C GLU A 354 -20.67 23.51 -19.75
N ASN A 355 -21.13 22.81 -18.71
CA ASN A 355 -21.93 23.39 -17.64
C ASN A 355 -21.26 23.23 -16.28
N LYS A 356 -21.34 24.29 -15.47
CA LYS A 356 -20.95 24.25 -14.06
C LYS A 356 -22.19 23.97 -13.21
N GLU A 357 -22.14 22.92 -12.39
CA GLU A 357 -23.23 22.55 -11.46
C GLU A 357 -24.57 22.37 -12.19
N TYR A 358 -24.62 21.37 -13.08
CA TYR A 358 -25.79 21.04 -13.91
C TYR A 358 -27.07 20.81 -13.08
N ASP A 359 -26.93 20.29 -11.87
CA ASP A 359 -27.99 20.02 -10.90
C ASP A 359 -28.65 21.31 -10.42
N LYS A 360 -27.85 22.32 -10.06
CA LYS A 360 -28.37 23.64 -9.64
C LYS A 360 -28.98 24.40 -10.80
N GLN A 361 -28.39 24.29 -12.00
CA GLN A 361 -28.99 24.89 -13.19
C GLN A 361 -30.34 24.26 -13.52
N LEU A 362 -30.44 22.92 -13.44
CA LEU A 362 -31.71 22.21 -13.60
C LEU A 362 -32.74 22.68 -12.56
N TYR A 363 -32.32 22.85 -11.29
CA TYR A 363 -33.20 23.35 -10.23
C TYR A 363 -33.79 24.73 -10.57
N ILE A 364 -32.95 25.67 -11.02
CA ILE A 364 -33.39 27.03 -11.41
C ILE A 364 -34.31 26.97 -12.64
N LEU A 365 -33.97 26.16 -13.65
CA LEU A 365 -34.80 25.99 -14.84
C LEU A 365 -36.19 25.45 -14.49
N MET A 366 -36.25 24.47 -13.57
CA MET A 366 -37.51 23.93 -13.08
C MET A 366 -38.32 24.97 -12.31
N GLN A 367 -37.69 25.80 -11.47
CA GLN A 367 -38.37 26.89 -10.76
C GLN A 367 -39.00 27.90 -11.72
N LEU A 368 -38.26 28.29 -12.77
CA LEU A 368 -38.76 29.22 -13.78
C LEU A 368 -39.91 28.62 -14.60
N ALA A 369 -39.77 27.35 -15.01
CA ALA A 369 -40.81 26.64 -15.74
C ALA A 369 -42.09 26.47 -14.90
N LEU A 370 -41.96 26.12 -13.62
CA LEU A 370 -43.09 26.05 -12.70
C LEU A 370 -43.79 27.41 -12.54
N ARG A 371 -43.02 28.50 -12.43
CA ARG A 371 -43.57 29.84 -12.29
C ARG A 371 -44.36 30.27 -13.52
N GLU A 372 -43.81 30.03 -14.71
CA GLU A 372 -44.48 30.33 -15.98
C GLU A 372 -45.78 29.54 -16.12
N PHE A 373 -45.73 28.24 -15.82
CA PHE A 373 -46.88 27.36 -15.93
C PHE A 373 -48.00 27.71 -14.94
N VAL A 374 -47.67 27.88 -13.66
CA VAL A 374 -48.65 28.22 -12.62
C VAL A 374 -49.23 29.62 -12.83
N GLY A 375 -48.43 30.57 -13.32
CA GLY A 375 -48.90 31.92 -13.62
C GLY A 375 -49.88 31.99 -14.81
N ALA A 376 -49.87 30.99 -15.70
CA ALA A 376 -50.75 30.92 -16.86
C ALA A 376 -52.14 30.32 -16.55
N LEU A 377 -52.26 29.54 -15.47
CA LEU A 377 -53.47 28.81 -15.09
C LEU A 377 -54.21 29.48 -13.92
N THR A 378 -55.52 29.27 -13.85
CA THR A 378 -56.29 29.59 -12.64
C THR A 378 -56.13 28.48 -11.59
N LEU A 379 -56.48 28.75 -10.33
CA LEU A 379 -56.38 27.75 -9.26
C LEU A 379 -57.19 26.47 -9.56
N ASP A 380 -58.43 26.62 -10.02
CA ASP A 380 -59.30 25.48 -10.33
C ASP A 380 -58.75 24.64 -11.49
N GLU A 381 -58.22 25.29 -12.53
CA GLU A 381 -57.58 24.61 -13.67
C GLU A 381 -56.35 23.83 -13.21
N LEU A 382 -55.53 24.42 -12.33
CA LEU A 382 -54.33 23.78 -11.78
C LEU A 382 -54.68 22.55 -10.93
N LEU A 383 -55.75 22.62 -10.12
CA LEU A 383 -56.22 21.49 -9.31
C LEU A 383 -56.81 20.37 -10.18
N LEU A 384 -57.53 20.71 -11.26
CA LEU A 384 -58.07 19.74 -12.22
C LEU A 384 -56.98 19.07 -13.08
N LYS A 385 -55.95 19.83 -13.46
CA LYS A 385 -54.89 19.40 -14.39
C LYS A 385 -53.60 18.92 -13.69
N LYS A 386 -53.63 18.63 -12.38
CA LYS A 386 -52.46 18.27 -11.57
C LYS A 386 -51.55 17.23 -12.25
N ASP A 387 -52.15 16.19 -12.85
CA ASP A 387 -51.41 15.09 -13.48
C ASP A 387 -50.84 15.44 -14.87
N SER A 388 -51.44 16.41 -15.56
CA SER A 388 -50.96 16.87 -16.88
C SER A 388 -49.86 17.92 -16.78
N VAL A 389 -49.78 18.67 -15.67
CA VAL A 389 -48.76 19.71 -15.44
C VAL A 389 -47.35 19.16 -15.63
N GLY A 390 -47.09 17.96 -15.12
CA GLY A 390 -45.80 17.29 -15.24
C GLY A 390 -45.34 17.10 -16.68
N LYS A 391 -46.24 16.60 -17.54
CA LYS A 391 -45.94 16.30 -18.95
C LYS A 391 -45.66 17.57 -19.75
N GLU A 392 -46.45 18.62 -19.56
CA GLU A 392 -46.30 19.88 -20.29
C GLU A 392 -45.00 20.60 -19.90
N ILE A 393 -44.64 20.56 -18.61
CA ILE A 393 -43.35 21.09 -18.14
C ILE A 393 -42.18 20.27 -18.72
N LEU A 394 -42.28 18.94 -18.78
CA LEU A 394 -41.25 18.08 -19.36
C LEU A 394 -41.01 18.34 -20.85
N GLU A 395 -42.06 18.55 -21.64
CA GLU A 395 -41.95 18.87 -23.08
C GLU A 395 -41.20 20.18 -23.31
N ASN A 396 -41.50 21.22 -22.53
CA ASN A 396 -40.81 22.51 -22.61
C ASN A 396 -39.36 22.43 -22.06
N LEU A 397 -39.14 21.61 -21.03
CA LEU A 397 -37.81 21.41 -20.45
C LEU A 397 -36.89 20.58 -21.35
N GLY A 398 -37.42 19.67 -22.17
CA GLY A 398 -36.64 18.66 -22.90
C GLY A 398 -35.47 19.24 -23.72
N GLY A 399 -35.68 20.37 -24.40
CA GLY A 399 -34.61 21.06 -25.13
C GLY A 399 -33.51 21.59 -24.21
N LYS A 400 -33.89 22.32 -23.16
CA LYS A 400 -32.95 22.92 -22.19
C LYS A 400 -32.23 21.87 -21.33
N ALA A 401 -32.90 20.77 -21.01
CA ALA A 401 -32.29 19.65 -20.29
C ALA A 401 -31.22 18.94 -21.14
N GLY A 402 -31.46 18.82 -22.46
CA GLY A 402 -30.48 18.28 -23.39
C GLY A 402 -29.19 19.10 -23.49
N ASP A 403 -29.30 20.43 -23.37
CA ASP A 403 -28.14 21.34 -23.31
C ASP A 403 -27.31 21.13 -22.03
N LEU A 404 -27.96 20.72 -20.93
CA LEU A 404 -27.29 20.32 -19.69
C LEU A 404 -26.72 18.89 -19.73
N GLY A 405 -26.93 18.13 -20.81
CA GLY A 405 -26.52 16.72 -20.91
C GLY A 405 -27.41 15.74 -20.15
N ILE A 406 -28.62 16.17 -19.77
CA ILE A 406 -29.55 15.43 -18.91
C ILE A 406 -30.80 15.08 -19.69
N ARG A 407 -31.42 13.93 -19.34
CA ARG A 407 -32.76 13.58 -19.77
C ARG A 407 -33.69 13.52 -18.57
N ALA A 408 -34.74 14.34 -18.57
CA ALA A 408 -35.83 14.25 -17.61
C ALA A 408 -36.81 13.14 -18.05
N PHE A 409 -37.25 12.30 -17.12
CA PHE A 409 -38.13 11.17 -17.39
C PHE A 409 -39.56 11.42 -16.90
N ASP A 410 -39.67 11.87 -15.66
CA ASP A 410 -40.94 12.09 -15.00
C ASP A 410 -40.85 13.32 -14.10
N ALA A 411 -41.95 14.05 -13.98
CA ALA A 411 -42.03 15.30 -13.24
C ALA A 411 -43.46 15.47 -12.73
N GLY A 412 -43.64 15.97 -11.52
CA GLY A 412 -44.97 16.09 -10.96
C GLY A 412 -45.07 16.97 -9.72
N ILE A 413 -46.26 17.52 -9.51
CA ILE A 413 -46.61 18.24 -8.29
C ILE A 413 -46.80 17.20 -7.18
N ARG A 414 -45.97 17.29 -6.14
CA ARG A 414 -46.17 16.50 -4.92
C ARG A 414 -47.36 17.06 -4.15
N ASP A 415 -47.23 18.30 -3.67
CA ASP A 415 -48.22 18.97 -2.83
C ASP A 415 -48.49 20.39 -3.30
N VAL A 416 -49.75 20.80 -3.18
CA VAL A 416 -50.19 22.20 -3.32
C VAL A 416 -50.74 22.64 -1.97
N ILE A 417 -50.09 23.62 -1.36
CA ILE A 417 -50.46 24.18 -0.07
C ILE A 417 -51.03 25.57 -0.31
N LEU A 418 -52.32 25.74 -0.06
CA LEU A 418 -52.98 27.04 -0.10
C LEU A 418 -52.63 27.85 1.17
N THR A 419 -52.53 29.17 1.03
CA THR A 419 -52.45 30.07 2.20
C THR A 419 -53.73 29.98 3.03
N GLY A 420 -53.64 30.28 4.33
CA GLY A 420 -54.77 30.21 5.25
C GLY A 420 -55.96 31.05 4.77
N GLU A 421 -55.69 32.29 4.37
CA GLU A 421 -56.70 33.22 3.86
C GLU A 421 -57.43 32.68 2.62
N MET A 422 -56.71 32.11 1.64
CA MET A 422 -57.32 31.58 0.42
C MET A 422 -58.17 30.34 0.71
N LYS A 423 -57.72 29.46 1.62
CA LYS A 423 -58.49 28.28 2.04
C LYS A 423 -59.81 28.67 2.69
N GLU A 424 -59.83 29.73 3.49
CA GLU A 424 -61.06 30.24 4.11
C GLU A 424 -62.03 30.80 3.06
N ILE A 425 -61.54 31.62 2.12
CA ILE A 425 -62.35 32.18 1.04
C ILE A 425 -62.96 31.07 0.18
N MET A 426 -62.15 30.08 -0.22
CA MET A 426 -62.60 28.97 -1.05
C MET A 426 -63.66 28.11 -0.34
N ASN A 427 -63.49 27.87 0.97
CA ASN A 427 -64.52 27.20 1.77
C ASN A 427 -65.82 28.01 1.82
N GLN A 428 -65.75 29.33 1.98
CA GLN A 428 -66.94 30.19 1.97
C GLN A 428 -67.66 30.17 0.61
N VAL A 429 -66.90 30.27 -0.49
CA VAL A 429 -67.45 30.21 -1.85
C VAL A 429 -68.10 28.84 -2.10
N LEU A 430 -67.43 27.74 -1.75
CA LEU A 430 -67.98 26.39 -1.90
C LEU A 430 -69.26 26.20 -1.09
N ILE A 431 -69.31 26.68 0.15
CA ILE A 431 -70.51 26.64 0.99
C ILE A 431 -71.64 27.46 0.34
N ALA A 432 -71.34 28.64 -0.18
CA ALA A 432 -72.31 29.50 -0.84
C ALA A 432 -72.86 28.85 -2.14
N GLU A 433 -71.99 28.26 -2.97
CA GLU A 433 -72.40 27.54 -4.18
C GLU A 433 -73.26 26.33 -3.86
N LYS A 434 -72.85 25.49 -2.90
CA LYS A 434 -73.64 24.32 -2.48
C LYS A 434 -74.99 24.75 -1.90
N LYS A 435 -75.05 25.84 -1.13
CA LYS A 435 -76.31 26.40 -0.62
C LYS A 435 -77.19 26.95 -1.74
N ALA A 436 -76.61 27.62 -2.73
CA ALA A 436 -77.34 28.11 -3.90
C ALA A 436 -77.87 26.95 -4.76
N GLN A 437 -77.07 25.91 -4.98
CA GLN A 437 -77.46 24.69 -5.68
C GLN A 437 -78.59 23.96 -4.95
N ALA A 438 -78.47 23.78 -3.63
CA ALA A 438 -79.51 23.19 -2.79
C ALA A 438 -80.81 24.00 -2.85
N ASN A 439 -80.74 25.32 -2.73
CA ASN A 439 -81.91 26.19 -2.86
C ASN A 439 -82.55 26.12 -4.26
N SER A 440 -81.75 26.01 -5.32
CA SER A 440 -82.29 25.89 -6.68
C SER A 440 -82.97 24.54 -6.89
N ILE A 441 -82.42 23.46 -6.34
CA ILE A 441 -83.04 22.13 -6.39
C ILE A 441 -84.35 22.16 -5.58
N MET A 442 -84.31 22.66 -4.35
CA MET A 442 -85.48 22.78 -3.48
C MET A 442 -86.61 23.57 -4.14
N ARG A 443 -86.33 24.74 -4.74
CA ARG A 443 -87.36 25.53 -5.46
C ARG A 443 -87.90 24.80 -6.69
N ARG A 444 -87.06 24.06 -7.41
CA ARG A 444 -87.49 23.24 -8.55
C ARG A 444 -88.40 22.10 -8.10
N GLU A 445 -88.03 21.44 -7.01
CA GLU A 445 -88.83 20.37 -6.38
C GLU A 445 -90.16 20.90 -5.84
N GLU A 446 -90.17 22.05 -5.15
CA GLU A 446 -91.38 22.73 -4.68
C GLU A 446 -92.30 23.06 -5.86
N THR A 447 -91.78 23.67 -6.93
CA THR A 447 -92.58 24.02 -8.11
C THR A 447 -93.13 22.78 -8.81
N ALA A 448 -92.32 21.72 -8.94
CA ALA A 448 -92.75 20.45 -9.52
C ALA A 448 -93.84 19.79 -8.66
N SER A 449 -93.66 19.79 -7.33
CA SER A 449 -94.63 19.30 -6.36
C SER A 449 -95.95 20.09 -6.44
N THR A 450 -95.91 21.43 -6.43
CA THR A 450 -97.10 22.28 -6.54
C THR A 450 -97.81 22.10 -7.88
N ARG A 451 -97.07 21.97 -9.00
CA ARG A 451 -97.68 21.67 -10.30
C ARG A 451 -98.33 20.29 -10.32
N SER A 452 -97.69 19.28 -9.73
CA SER A 452 -98.28 17.95 -9.59
C SER A 452 -99.56 18.01 -8.76
N LEU A 453 -99.54 18.68 -7.60
CA LEU A 453 -100.72 18.87 -6.76
C LEU A 453 -101.85 19.61 -7.48
N LEU A 454 -101.54 20.66 -8.24
CA LEU A 454 -102.53 21.40 -9.03
C LEU A 454 -103.17 20.51 -10.12
N ASN A 455 -102.36 19.72 -10.82
CA ASN A 455 -102.87 18.78 -11.81
C ASN A 455 -103.74 17.70 -11.16
N THR A 456 -103.32 17.17 -10.01
CA THR A 456 -104.11 16.23 -9.22
C THR A 456 -105.44 16.85 -8.79
N ALA A 457 -105.44 18.10 -8.31
CA ALA A 457 -106.65 18.82 -7.90
C ALA A 457 -107.61 19.06 -9.08
N LYS A 458 -107.11 19.42 -10.28
CA LYS A 458 -107.94 19.55 -11.48
C LYS A 458 -108.56 18.22 -11.92
N LEU A 459 -107.77 17.15 -11.94
CA LEU A 459 -108.24 15.81 -12.31
C LEU A 459 -109.30 15.28 -11.34
N MET A 460 -109.18 15.69 -10.07
CA MET A 460 -110.16 15.48 -9.00
C MET A 460 -111.46 16.28 -9.18
N GLU A 461 -111.37 17.54 -9.57
CA GLU A 461 -112.52 18.41 -9.85
C GLU A 461 -113.30 17.93 -11.09
N GLU A 462 -112.60 17.48 -12.13
CA GLU A 462 -113.19 16.99 -13.38
C GLU A 462 -113.84 15.60 -13.25
N ASN A 463 -113.49 14.81 -12.22
CA ASN A 463 -113.99 13.45 -12.04
C ASN A 463 -114.47 13.19 -10.59
N GLU A 464 -115.78 13.25 -10.40
CA GLU A 464 -116.44 13.06 -9.10
C GLU A 464 -116.15 11.68 -8.47
N VAL A 465 -115.97 10.62 -9.28
CA VAL A 465 -115.62 9.28 -8.80
C VAL A 465 -114.19 9.26 -8.25
N LEU A 466 -113.25 9.98 -8.90
CA LEU A 466 -111.88 10.12 -8.43
C LEU A 466 -111.79 10.90 -7.12
N TRP A 467 -112.60 11.97 -6.96
CA TRP A 467 -112.72 12.69 -5.71
C TRP A 467 -113.20 11.79 -4.57
N LYS A 468 -114.25 11.00 -4.82
CA LYS A 468 -114.80 10.06 -3.83
C LYS A 468 -113.80 8.96 -3.47
N LEU A 469 -113.07 8.42 -4.45
CA LEU A 469 -111.99 7.47 -4.22
C LEU A 469 -110.86 8.07 -3.37
N LYS A 470 -110.49 9.32 -3.61
CA LYS A 470 -109.46 9.99 -2.81
C LYS A 470 -109.94 10.30 -1.40
N GLU A 471 -111.19 10.74 -1.25
CA GLU A 471 -111.84 10.93 0.05
C GLU A 471 -111.86 9.62 0.83
N MET A 472 -112.17 8.50 0.16
CA MET A 472 -112.08 7.15 0.75
C MET A 472 -110.64 6.74 1.08
N GLU A 473 -109.64 7.03 0.26
CA GLU A 473 -108.21 6.77 0.56
C GLU A 473 -107.75 7.61 1.77
N TYR A 474 -108.20 8.87 1.89
CA TYR A 474 -107.94 9.68 3.08
C TYR A 474 -108.68 9.16 4.30
N MET A 475 -109.94 8.73 4.16
CA MET A 475 -110.69 8.06 5.22
C MET A 475 -110.04 6.75 5.65
N GLU A 476 -109.49 5.98 4.72
CA GLU A 476 -108.71 4.77 4.98
C GLU A 476 -107.44 5.11 5.77
N LYS A 477 -106.66 6.11 5.34
CA LYS A 477 -105.47 6.58 6.08
C LYS A 477 -105.81 7.16 7.47
N ILE A 478 -106.99 7.78 7.63
CA ILE A 478 -107.48 8.25 8.92
C ILE A 478 -107.91 7.06 9.79
N ALA A 479 -108.65 6.11 9.23
CA ALA A 479 -109.08 4.89 9.93
C ALA A 479 -107.89 4.02 10.34
N GLU A 480 -106.87 3.90 9.49
CA GLU A 480 -105.61 3.22 9.80
C GLU A 480 -104.86 3.87 10.98
N LYS A 481 -105.02 5.19 11.17
CA LYS A 481 -104.50 5.92 12.34
C LYS A 481 -105.39 5.81 13.60
N ILE A 482 -106.63 5.34 13.49
CA ILE A 482 -107.56 5.15 14.63
C ILE A 482 -107.59 3.65 14.96
N GLY A 483 -106.56 3.18 15.65
CA GLY A 483 -106.32 1.76 15.92
C GLY A 483 -107.18 1.12 17.00
N ASP A 484 -107.75 1.87 17.97
CA ASP A 484 -108.60 1.32 19.03
C ASP A 484 -109.48 2.39 19.69
N ILE A 485 -110.80 2.18 19.73
CA ILE A 485 -111.71 2.88 20.65
C ILE A 485 -112.18 1.85 21.69
N THR A 486 -111.63 1.88 22.89
CA THR A 486 -112.06 1.05 24.02
C THR A 486 -113.32 1.63 24.66
N VAL A 487 -114.44 0.91 24.60
CA VAL A 487 -115.71 1.31 25.22
C VAL A 487 -116.13 0.29 26.27
N SER A 488 -116.04 0.68 27.54
CA SER A 488 -116.50 -0.08 28.71
C SER A 488 -117.87 0.44 29.19
N GLY A 489 -118.93 -0.38 29.06
CA GLY A 489 -120.13 -0.32 29.91
C GLY A 489 -121.34 0.54 29.47
N ASN A 490 -122.52 -0.12 29.49
CA ASN A 490 -123.90 0.38 29.55
C ASN A 490 -124.54 1.14 28.36
N SER A 491 -125.15 0.35 27.47
CA SER A 491 -126.55 0.44 27.01
C SER A 491 -127.18 1.82 26.79
N ASN A 492 -126.58 2.67 25.95
CA ASN A 492 -127.30 3.71 25.18
C ASN A 492 -126.52 4.24 23.96
N ILE A 493 -125.69 3.38 23.34
CA ILE A 493 -124.74 3.80 22.29
C ILE A 493 -125.27 3.54 20.87
N VAL A 494 -126.21 2.61 20.67
CA VAL A 494 -126.80 2.34 19.35
C VAL A 494 -127.61 3.54 18.83
N SER A 495 -128.18 4.36 19.73
CA SER A 495 -128.85 5.61 19.38
C SER A 495 -127.88 6.71 18.97
N GLN A 496 -126.74 6.86 19.66
CA GLN A 496 -125.73 7.88 19.36
C GLN A 496 -124.89 7.55 18.10
N LEU A 497 -124.60 6.27 17.85
CA LEU A 497 -123.96 5.86 16.59
C LEU A 497 -124.87 6.11 15.37
N LYS A 498 -126.19 5.97 15.51
CA LYS A 498 -127.13 6.30 14.43
C LYS A 498 -127.18 7.80 14.09
N GLU A 499 -126.86 8.69 15.04
CA GLU A 499 -126.82 10.14 14.82
C GLU A 499 -125.56 10.61 14.08
N ILE A 500 -124.44 9.90 14.22
CA ILE A 500 -123.16 10.28 13.57
C ILE A 500 -123.13 9.83 12.09
N PHE A 501 -123.91 8.81 11.71
CA PHE A 501 -123.95 8.29 10.34
C PHE A 501 -125.19 8.74 9.52
N THR A 502 -126.05 9.63 10.05
CA THR A 502 -127.24 10.12 9.32
C THR A 502 -127.31 11.64 9.08
N LYS A 503 -126.17 12.34 9.02
CA LYS A 503 -126.10 13.69 8.46
C LYS A 503 -125.12 13.81 7.31
#